data_AF-A0AAE0CMQ3-F1
#
_entry.id   AF-A0AAE0CMQ3-F1
#
_cell.length_a   1.000
_cell.length_b   1.000
_cell.length_c   1.000
_cell.angle_alpha   90.00
_cell.angle_beta   90.00
_cell.angle_gamma   90.00
#
_symmetry.space_group_name_H-M   'P 1'
#
loop_
_entity.id
_entity.type
_entity.pdbx_description
1 polymer ?
#
loop_
_entity_poly.entity_id
_entity_poly.type
_entity_poly.pdbx_seq_one_letter_code
_entity_poly.pdbx_strand_id
1 'polypeptide(L)'
;MDREQEQLQSLGFFGTIKESFKILFSWKKIFTHITLTLILPLSIFYLVQIEISDLISSKVSNTSNNTITTTSHRRSTDSIFLGIFKFVDLVFYLILYLLSTAAVVYTVACFYAAKQTTYKKVMKIVPKVWKRLLVTFLWSVAISFVYHVVALGVFALWIFLLANTVAGLVVGVVILILYLVGLVYIIVIWQLACVVSVLEEKYGLKAMKKSRVLIKGKMGVAVLTLILFGFCFGGIDVLFERYVVVEWSRNVLISIFVAIGCVVLLVPVTLLSLVVETIIYFVCKSYHHENIDKSSLSDHLEEYLGDYVRLNRSKDVQLEQQQPDSRV
;
A
#
# COMPACT_ATOMS: atom_id res chain seq x y z
N MET A 1 -27.29 -5.55 13.38
CA MET A 1 -26.22 -4.64 12.95
C MET A 1 -24.97 -4.88 13.79
N ASP A 2 -25.14 -5.18 15.09
CA ASP A 2 -24.05 -5.42 16.05
C ASP A 2 -23.24 -6.70 15.79
N ARG A 3 -23.88 -7.78 15.31
CA ARG A 3 -23.21 -9.09 15.15
C ARG A 3 -22.03 -9.12 14.17
N GLU A 4 -22.08 -8.38 13.06
CA GLU A 4 -20.94 -8.30 12.13
C GLU A 4 -19.82 -7.40 12.67
N GLN A 5 -20.18 -6.33 13.39
CA GLN A 5 -19.22 -5.41 13.99
C GLN A 5 -18.49 -6.07 15.18
N GLU A 6 -19.20 -6.84 16.00
CA GLU A 6 -18.65 -7.70 17.07
C GLU A 6 -17.74 -8.81 16.52
N GLN A 7 -18.10 -9.40 15.37
CA GLN A 7 -17.23 -10.36 14.67
C GLN A 7 -15.93 -9.68 14.19
N LEU A 8 -16.00 -8.48 13.61
CA LEU A 8 -14.81 -7.72 13.21
C LEU A 8 -13.95 -7.30 14.42
N GLN A 9 -14.57 -6.99 15.57
CA GLN A 9 -13.83 -6.59 16.78
C GLN A 9 -13.02 -7.75 17.36
N SER A 10 -13.58 -8.95 17.35
CA SER A 10 -12.95 -10.19 17.84
C SER A 10 -11.98 -10.82 16.82
N LEU A 11 -11.93 -10.32 15.58
CA LEU A 11 -11.02 -10.82 14.56
C LEU A 11 -9.56 -10.66 15.00
N GLY A 12 -8.89 -11.81 15.13
CA GLY A 12 -7.43 -11.92 15.22
C GLY A 12 -6.82 -12.15 13.84
N PHE A 13 -5.50 -12.32 13.79
CA PHE A 13 -4.72 -12.50 12.57
C PHE A 13 -5.27 -13.55 11.60
N PHE A 14 -5.45 -14.79 12.04
CA PHE A 14 -5.99 -15.86 11.19
C PHE A 14 -7.42 -15.59 10.72
N GLY A 15 -8.21 -14.91 11.56
CA GLY A 15 -9.56 -14.49 11.20
C GLY A 15 -9.55 -13.47 10.06
N THR A 16 -8.64 -12.49 10.11
CA THR A 16 -8.45 -11.50 9.05
C THR A 16 -8.08 -12.15 7.71
N ILE A 17 -7.13 -13.10 7.73
CA ILE A 17 -6.75 -13.84 6.51
C ILE A 17 -7.94 -14.67 6.00
N LYS A 18 -8.63 -15.42 6.87
CA LYS A 18 -9.80 -16.23 6.46
C LYS A 18 -10.91 -15.37 5.85
N GLU A 19 -11.21 -14.22 6.45
CA GLU A 19 -12.24 -13.30 5.95
C GLU A 19 -11.82 -12.70 4.60
N SER A 20 -10.54 -12.39 4.41
CA SER A 20 -10.04 -11.90 3.12
C SER A 20 -10.26 -12.90 1.98
N PHE A 21 -9.98 -14.19 2.19
CA PHE A 21 -10.28 -15.23 1.22
C PHE A 21 -11.78 -15.34 0.93
N LYS A 22 -12.62 -15.29 1.98
CA LYS A 22 -14.08 -15.33 1.82
C LYS A 22 -14.58 -14.18 0.94
N ILE A 23 -14.10 -12.96 1.14
CA ILE A 23 -14.46 -11.79 0.32
C ILE A 23 -14.01 -12.00 -1.14
N LEU A 24 -12.76 -12.43 -1.34
CA LEU A 24 -12.19 -12.68 -2.66
C LEU A 24 -12.96 -13.72 -3.45
N PHE A 25 -13.32 -14.85 -2.82
CA PHE A 25 -14.11 -15.90 -3.47
C PHE A 25 -15.55 -15.48 -3.74
N SER A 26 -16.15 -14.71 -2.84
CA SER A 26 -17.53 -14.23 -2.97
C SER A 26 -17.69 -13.30 -4.18
N TRP A 27 -16.74 -12.37 -4.37
CA TRP A 27 -16.79 -11.35 -5.44
C TRP A 27 -15.73 -11.59 -6.52
N LYS A 28 -15.40 -12.86 -6.77
CA LYS A 28 -14.31 -13.27 -7.67
C LYS A 28 -14.35 -12.58 -9.03
N LYS A 29 -15.54 -12.40 -9.62
CA LYS A 29 -15.67 -11.76 -10.95
C LYS A 29 -15.14 -10.33 -10.97
N ILE A 30 -15.44 -9.53 -9.95
CA ILE A 30 -14.99 -8.14 -9.86
C ILE A 30 -13.49 -8.10 -9.60
N PHE A 31 -13.02 -8.90 -8.62
CA PHE A 31 -11.61 -8.98 -8.30
C PHE A 31 -10.77 -9.50 -9.47
N THR A 32 -11.23 -10.48 -10.26
CA THR A 32 -10.51 -10.94 -11.46
C THR A 32 -10.33 -9.82 -12.47
N HIS A 33 -11.33 -8.97 -12.70
CA HIS A 33 -11.19 -7.82 -13.60
C HIS A 33 -10.21 -6.78 -13.06
N ILE A 34 -10.30 -6.43 -11.77
CA ILE A 34 -9.34 -5.51 -11.12
C ILE A 34 -7.93 -6.08 -11.19
N THR A 35 -7.78 -7.36 -10.93
CA THR A 35 -6.50 -8.07 -11.00
C THR A 35 -5.91 -8.01 -12.39
N LEU A 36 -6.69 -8.34 -13.42
CA LEU A 36 -6.21 -8.35 -14.79
C LEU A 36 -5.83 -6.94 -15.29
N THR A 37 -6.58 -5.91 -14.89
CA THR A 37 -6.36 -4.53 -15.37
C THR A 37 -5.32 -3.75 -14.57
N LEU A 38 -5.18 -3.97 -13.26
CA LEU A 38 -4.33 -3.16 -12.39
C LEU A 38 -3.23 -3.96 -11.70
N ILE A 39 -3.56 -5.10 -11.08
CA ILE A 39 -2.61 -5.84 -10.24
C ILE A 39 -1.60 -6.62 -11.08
N LEU A 40 -2.03 -7.20 -12.19
CA LEU A 40 -1.18 -7.90 -13.14
C LEU A 40 -0.12 -6.97 -13.73
N PRO A 41 -0.46 -5.81 -14.34
CA PRO A 41 0.57 -4.90 -14.81
C PRO A 41 1.43 -4.40 -13.64
N LEU A 42 0.86 -4.06 -12.48
CA LEU A 42 1.63 -3.65 -11.30
C LEU A 42 2.71 -4.68 -10.91
N SER A 43 2.35 -5.97 -10.92
CA SER A 43 3.26 -7.08 -10.58
C SER A 43 4.37 -7.25 -11.62
N ILE A 44 4.05 -7.08 -12.90
CA ILE A 44 5.05 -7.13 -13.98
C ILE A 44 6.05 -5.97 -13.82
N PHE A 45 5.54 -4.73 -13.63
CA PHE A 45 6.40 -3.56 -13.44
C PHE A 45 7.27 -3.67 -12.19
N TYR A 46 6.76 -4.25 -11.11
CA TYR A 46 7.53 -4.52 -9.90
C TYR A 46 8.75 -5.41 -10.18
N LEU A 47 8.58 -6.54 -10.87
CA LEU A 47 9.70 -7.44 -11.20
C LEU A 47 10.68 -6.83 -12.20
N VAL A 48 10.17 -6.10 -13.20
CA VAL A 48 11.00 -5.39 -14.19
C VAL A 48 11.91 -4.37 -13.51
N GLN A 49 11.42 -3.67 -12.46
CA GLN A 49 12.26 -2.74 -11.69
C GLN A 49 13.43 -3.42 -10.98
N ILE A 50 13.27 -4.68 -10.54
CA ILE A 50 14.34 -5.46 -9.92
C ILE A 50 15.44 -5.73 -10.96
N GLU A 51 15.08 -6.24 -12.14
CA GLU A 51 16.06 -6.50 -13.22
C GLU A 51 16.82 -5.24 -13.65
N ILE A 52 16.10 -4.13 -13.86
CA ILE A 52 16.71 -2.87 -14.29
C ILE A 52 17.69 -2.35 -13.23
N SER A 53 17.39 -2.54 -11.94
CA SER A 53 18.26 -2.10 -10.85
C SER A 53 19.59 -2.84 -10.85
N ASP A 54 19.58 -4.16 -11.04
CA ASP A 54 20.77 -5.01 -11.02
C ASP A 54 21.61 -4.91 -12.30
N LEU A 55 20.98 -4.79 -13.47
CA LEU A 55 21.68 -4.57 -14.74
C LEU A 55 22.50 -3.28 -14.70
N ILE A 56 22.05 -2.26 -13.97
CA ILE A 56 22.78 -1.01 -13.81
C ILE A 56 23.90 -1.15 -12.79
N SER A 57 23.66 -1.81 -11.66
CA SER A 57 24.70 -2.06 -10.63
C SER A 57 25.88 -2.85 -11.22
N SER A 58 25.57 -3.92 -11.96
CA SER A 58 26.57 -4.74 -12.65
C SER A 58 27.31 -3.98 -13.74
N LYS A 59 26.63 -3.15 -14.54
CA LYS A 59 27.27 -2.32 -15.58
C LYS A 59 28.18 -1.25 -14.98
N VAL A 60 27.77 -0.60 -13.88
CA VAL A 60 28.60 0.39 -13.16
C VAL A 60 29.85 -0.27 -12.55
N SER A 61 29.70 -1.45 -11.92
CA SER A 61 30.81 -2.19 -11.31
C SER A 61 31.82 -2.70 -12.35
N ASN A 62 31.36 -3.38 -13.41
CA ASN A 62 32.22 -3.94 -14.46
C ASN A 62 32.97 -2.86 -15.26
N THR A 63 32.35 -1.68 -15.40
CA THR A 63 32.99 -0.55 -16.10
C THR A 63 34.00 0.18 -15.22
N SER A 64 33.87 0.15 -13.89
CA SER A 64 34.86 0.72 -12.98
C SER A 64 36.21 -0.02 -13.04
N ASN A 65 36.20 -1.30 -13.40
CA ASN A 65 37.41 -2.12 -13.45
C ASN A 65 38.17 -2.03 -14.78
N ASN A 66 37.56 -1.53 -15.86
CA ASN A 66 38.06 -1.75 -17.22
C ASN A 66 38.44 -0.52 -18.04
N THR A 67 38.45 0.73 -17.55
CA THR A 67 38.92 1.85 -18.39
C THR A 67 39.37 3.09 -17.61
N ILE A 68 40.70 3.22 -17.47
CA ILE A 68 41.40 4.49 -17.59
C ILE A 68 41.45 4.78 -19.10
N THR A 69 41.09 6.00 -19.50
CA THR A 69 41.16 6.59 -20.87
C THR A 69 39.89 6.56 -21.76
N THR A 70 39.48 7.78 -22.18
CA THR A 70 38.75 8.20 -23.41
C THR A 70 37.23 8.03 -23.64
N THR A 71 36.36 7.94 -22.62
CA THR A 71 34.88 7.91 -22.88
C THR A 71 33.99 8.76 -21.95
N SER A 72 34.39 9.97 -21.57
CA SER A 72 33.57 10.78 -20.63
C SER A 72 32.23 11.29 -21.19
N HIS A 73 32.15 11.67 -22.49
CA HIS A 73 30.93 12.30 -23.03
C HIS A 73 29.80 11.32 -23.37
N ARG A 74 30.11 10.13 -23.93
CA ARG A 74 29.10 9.08 -24.22
C ARG A 74 28.56 8.41 -22.94
N ARG A 75 29.35 8.44 -21.86
CA ARG A 75 29.02 7.89 -20.54
C ARG A 75 27.98 8.71 -19.77
N SER A 76 27.94 10.03 -19.99
CA SER A 76 26.97 10.92 -19.35
C SER A 76 25.56 10.75 -19.92
N THR A 77 25.43 10.61 -21.25
CA THR A 77 24.13 10.46 -21.92
C THR A 77 23.45 9.12 -21.59
N ASP A 78 24.20 8.02 -21.54
CA ASP A 78 23.65 6.71 -21.20
C ASP A 78 23.16 6.66 -19.75
N SER A 79 23.85 7.32 -18.83
CA SER A 79 23.48 7.38 -17.41
C SER A 79 22.23 8.24 -17.17
N ILE A 80 22.10 9.37 -17.89
CA ILE A 80 20.93 10.26 -17.81
C ILE A 80 19.69 9.56 -18.40
N PHE A 81 19.82 8.90 -19.54
CA PHE A 81 18.72 8.17 -20.18
C PHE A 81 18.21 7.03 -19.28
N LEU A 82 19.11 6.25 -18.68
CA LEU A 82 18.75 5.20 -17.73
C LEU A 82 18.08 5.76 -16.46
N GLY A 83 18.53 6.93 -15.98
CA GLY A 83 17.91 7.62 -14.85
C GLY A 83 16.49 8.08 -15.15
N ILE A 84 16.25 8.66 -16.34
CA ILE A 84 14.91 9.06 -16.79
C ILE A 84 14.01 7.84 -16.94
N PHE A 85 14.51 6.76 -17.54
CA PHE A 85 13.75 5.52 -17.70
C PHE A 85 13.31 4.95 -16.35
N LYS A 86 14.23 4.84 -15.37
CA LYS A 86 13.92 4.45 -13.99
C LYS A 86 12.88 5.35 -13.34
N PHE A 87 12.99 6.66 -13.53
CA PHE A 87 12.04 7.60 -12.97
C PHE A 87 10.64 7.42 -13.58
N VAL A 88 10.54 7.25 -14.89
CA VAL A 88 9.27 6.99 -15.60
C VAL A 88 8.66 5.68 -15.13
N ASP A 89 9.46 4.60 -15.05
CA ASP A 89 8.99 3.29 -14.56
C ASP A 89 8.52 3.36 -13.12
N LEU A 90 9.25 4.09 -12.26
CA LEU A 90 8.84 4.35 -10.88
C LEU A 90 7.50 5.08 -10.83
N VAL A 91 7.34 6.18 -11.58
CA VAL A 91 6.09 6.93 -11.64
C VAL A 91 4.94 6.05 -12.12
N PHE A 92 5.16 5.23 -13.14
CA PHE A 92 4.14 4.32 -13.66
C PHE A 92 3.73 3.25 -12.64
N TYR A 93 4.71 2.63 -11.98
CA TYR A 93 4.48 1.70 -10.87
C TYR A 93 3.66 2.35 -9.75
N LEU A 94 4.04 3.57 -9.34
CA LEU A 94 3.33 4.31 -8.31
C LEU A 94 1.88 4.59 -8.71
N ILE A 95 1.64 5.03 -9.94
CA ILE A 95 0.28 5.25 -10.43
C ILE A 95 -0.52 3.95 -10.34
N LEU A 96 0.00 2.83 -10.86
CA LEU A 96 -0.71 1.55 -10.80
C LEU A 96 -0.95 1.08 -9.35
N TYR A 97 0.01 1.26 -8.45
CA TYR A 97 -0.10 0.92 -7.04
C TYR A 97 -1.24 1.70 -6.36
N LEU A 98 -1.30 3.01 -6.59
CA LEU A 98 -2.36 3.86 -6.04
C LEU A 98 -3.74 3.54 -6.63
N LEU A 99 -3.82 3.32 -7.94
CA LEU A 99 -5.07 2.90 -8.61
C LEU A 99 -5.56 1.57 -8.06
N SER A 100 -4.66 0.60 -7.91
CA SER A 100 -4.96 -0.73 -7.38
C SER A 100 -5.46 -0.64 -5.94
N THR A 101 -4.77 0.11 -5.09
CA THR A 101 -5.17 0.36 -3.71
C THR A 101 -6.56 0.97 -3.65
N ALA A 102 -6.81 2.04 -4.41
CA ALA A 102 -8.12 2.68 -4.48
C ALA A 102 -9.22 1.72 -4.94
N ALA A 103 -8.97 0.93 -5.99
CA ALA A 103 -9.95 -0.01 -6.54
C ALA A 103 -10.29 -1.13 -5.55
N VAL A 104 -9.28 -1.75 -4.93
CA VAL A 104 -9.46 -2.84 -3.96
C VAL A 104 -10.15 -2.34 -2.69
N VAL A 105 -9.67 -1.23 -2.11
CA VAL A 105 -10.23 -0.63 -0.89
C VAL A 105 -11.71 -0.27 -1.10
N TYR A 106 -12.03 0.41 -2.22
CA TYR A 106 -13.41 0.76 -2.56
C TYR A 106 -14.30 -0.49 -2.76
N THR A 107 -13.78 -1.54 -3.41
CA THR A 107 -14.53 -2.79 -3.65
C THR A 107 -14.83 -3.52 -2.34
N VAL A 108 -13.84 -3.61 -1.44
CA VAL A 108 -14.03 -4.21 -0.10
C VAL A 108 -15.01 -3.37 0.74
N ALA A 109 -14.96 -2.04 0.65
CA ALA A 109 -15.95 -1.20 1.33
C ALA A 109 -17.38 -1.40 0.80
N CYS A 110 -17.55 -1.55 -0.51
CA CYS A 110 -18.84 -1.90 -1.10
C CYS A 110 -19.34 -3.27 -0.63
N PHE A 111 -18.44 -4.24 -0.45
CA PHE A 111 -18.78 -5.55 0.11
C PHE A 111 -19.35 -5.42 1.53
N TYR A 112 -18.66 -4.68 2.42
CA TYR A 112 -19.13 -4.45 3.79
C TYR A 112 -20.41 -3.59 3.86
N ALA A 113 -20.59 -2.65 2.93
CA ALA A 113 -21.81 -1.87 2.79
C ALA A 113 -22.98 -2.69 2.18
N ALA A 114 -22.77 -3.97 1.81
CA ALA A 114 -23.74 -4.80 1.10
C ALA A 114 -24.28 -4.16 -0.19
N LYS A 115 -23.46 -3.31 -0.83
CA LYS A 115 -23.84 -2.52 -2.01
C LYS A 115 -23.50 -3.26 -3.30
N GLN A 116 -24.48 -3.43 -4.18
CA GLN A 116 -24.27 -3.97 -5.52
C GLN A 116 -23.38 -3.03 -6.35
N THR A 117 -22.13 -3.44 -6.57
CA THR A 117 -21.17 -2.69 -7.39
C THR A 117 -20.71 -3.51 -8.59
N THR A 118 -20.25 -2.81 -9.64
CA THR A 118 -19.71 -3.43 -10.84
C THR A 118 -18.32 -2.86 -11.12
N TYR A 119 -17.48 -3.63 -11.81
CA TYR A 119 -16.14 -3.18 -12.21
C TYR A 119 -16.16 -1.80 -12.87
N LYS A 120 -17.13 -1.53 -13.77
CA LYS A 120 -17.30 -0.22 -14.42
C LYS A 120 -17.53 0.91 -13.43
N LYS A 121 -18.34 0.69 -12.38
CA LYS A 121 -18.58 1.69 -11.31
C LYS A 121 -17.30 1.96 -10.52
N VAL A 122 -16.56 0.90 -10.15
CA VAL A 122 -15.27 1.03 -9.44
C VAL A 122 -14.30 1.89 -10.26
N MET A 123 -14.08 1.57 -11.53
CA MET A 123 -13.13 2.30 -12.38
C MET A 123 -13.53 3.75 -12.65
N LYS A 124 -14.82 4.11 -12.56
CA LYS A 124 -15.27 5.51 -12.65
C LYS A 124 -14.89 6.33 -11.40
N ILE A 125 -14.76 5.68 -10.25
CA ILE A 125 -14.53 6.33 -8.95
C ILE A 125 -13.04 6.44 -8.64
N VAL A 126 -12.25 5.43 -9.04
CA VAL A 126 -10.81 5.38 -8.78
C VAL A 126 -10.09 6.69 -9.16
N PRO A 127 -10.31 7.31 -10.35
CA PRO A 127 -9.68 8.59 -10.69
C PRO A 127 -10.08 9.76 -9.77
N LYS A 128 -11.28 9.71 -9.15
CA LYS A 128 -11.77 10.76 -8.24
C LYS A 128 -11.07 10.70 -6.89
N VAL A 129 -10.81 9.50 -6.36
CA VAL A 129 -10.10 9.29 -5.08
C VAL A 129 -8.59 9.35 -5.22
N TRP A 130 -8.06 9.15 -6.42
CA TRP A 130 -6.62 9.12 -6.72
C TRP A 130 -5.87 10.33 -6.16
N LYS A 131 -6.47 11.53 -6.18
CA LYS A 131 -5.75 12.78 -5.84
C LYS A 131 -5.50 12.84 -4.35
N ARG A 132 -6.53 12.48 -3.56
CA ARG A 132 -6.47 12.41 -2.11
C ARG A 132 -5.45 11.35 -1.67
N LEU A 133 -5.52 10.19 -2.29
CA LEU A 133 -4.59 9.08 -2.03
C LEU A 133 -3.14 9.45 -2.40
N LEU A 134 -2.91 10.10 -3.54
CA LEU A 134 -1.58 10.57 -3.97
C LEU A 134 -0.99 11.57 -2.97
N VAL A 135 -1.79 12.50 -2.44
CA VAL A 135 -1.32 13.46 -1.42
C VAL A 135 -0.92 12.73 -0.13
N THR A 136 -1.71 11.75 0.32
CA THR A 136 -1.34 10.92 1.48
C THR A 136 -0.04 10.16 1.23
N PHE A 137 0.08 9.53 0.08
CA PHE A 137 1.27 8.80 -0.33
C PHE A 137 2.51 9.70 -0.33
N LEU A 138 2.42 10.90 -0.90
CA LEU A 138 3.55 11.83 -0.96
C LEU A 138 4.02 12.29 0.42
N TRP A 139 3.08 12.52 1.35
CA TRP A 139 3.40 12.80 2.75
C TRP A 139 4.06 11.61 3.45
N SER A 140 3.59 10.39 3.19
CA SER A 140 4.23 9.17 3.72
C SER A 140 5.66 9.02 3.21
N VAL A 141 5.90 9.25 1.92
CA VAL A 141 7.24 9.24 1.33
C VAL A 141 8.14 10.29 1.97
N ALA A 142 7.64 11.52 2.15
CA ALA A 142 8.40 12.59 2.80
C ALA A 142 8.79 12.24 4.24
N ILE A 143 7.86 11.67 5.02
CA ILE A 143 8.13 11.23 6.40
C ILE A 143 9.15 10.10 6.43
N SER A 144 9.01 9.10 5.55
CA SER A 144 9.96 7.99 5.45
C SER A 144 11.35 8.48 5.04
N PHE A 145 11.43 9.42 4.10
CA PHE A 145 12.70 10.02 3.69
C PHE A 145 13.41 10.71 4.85
N VAL A 146 12.70 11.56 5.60
CA VAL A 146 13.26 12.21 6.80
C VAL A 146 13.71 11.18 7.83
N TYR A 147 12.92 10.12 8.04
CA TYR A 147 13.29 9.03 8.95
C TYR A 147 14.60 8.35 8.55
N HIS A 148 14.78 8.01 7.26
CA HIS A 148 16.03 7.41 6.78
C HIS A 148 17.22 8.36 6.86
N VAL A 149 17.04 9.65 6.57
CA VAL A 149 18.12 10.65 6.68
C VAL A 149 18.58 10.80 8.13
N VAL A 150 17.64 10.88 9.08
CA VAL A 150 17.95 10.95 10.51
C VAL A 150 18.65 9.67 10.96
N ALA A 151 18.13 8.50 10.58
CA ALA A 151 18.74 7.22 10.91
C ALA A 151 20.17 7.12 10.37
N LEU A 152 20.41 7.53 9.12
CA LEU A 152 21.73 7.55 8.51
C LEU A 152 22.71 8.42 9.31
N GLY A 153 22.27 9.61 9.74
CA GLY A 153 23.07 10.47 10.62
C GLY A 153 23.41 9.80 11.96
N VAL A 154 22.44 9.14 12.59
CA VAL A 154 22.65 8.41 13.85
C VAL A 154 23.63 7.25 13.67
N PHE A 155 23.50 6.46 12.59
CA PHE A 155 24.43 5.38 12.27
C PHE A 155 25.83 5.90 11.97
N ALA A 156 25.97 7.01 11.22
CA ALA A 156 27.27 7.62 10.93
C ALA A 156 27.97 8.10 12.22
N LEU A 157 27.24 8.74 13.13
CA LEU A 157 27.76 9.15 14.43
C LEU A 157 28.17 7.95 15.28
N TRP A 158 27.36 6.89 15.30
CA TRP A 158 27.69 5.65 15.99
C TRP A 158 28.99 5.01 15.47
N ILE A 159 29.14 4.92 14.14
CA ILE A 159 30.35 4.38 13.51
C ILE A 159 31.57 5.22 13.92
N PHE A 160 31.47 6.54 13.81
CA PHE A 160 32.56 7.46 14.11
C PHE A 160 33.02 7.38 15.57
N LEU A 161 32.08 7.23 16.51
CA LEU A 161 32.39 7.30 17.94
C LEU A 161 32.78 5.96 18.57
N LEU A 162 32.15 4.85 18.15
CA LEU A 162 32.13 3.61 18.94
C LEU A 162 32.48 2.33 18.17
N ALA A 163 32.62 2.37 16.83
CA ALA A 163 32.69 1.17 15.98
C ALA A 163 33.72 0.10 16.41
N ASN A 164 34.87 0.52 16.96
CA ASN A 164 35.99 -0.37 17.26
C ASN A 164 35.91 -1.04 18.65
N THR A 165 34.81 -0.89 19.37
CA THR A 165 34.65 -1.44 20.72
C THR A 165 33.54 -2.48 20.79
N VAL A 166 33.68 -3.48 21.66
CA VAL A 166 32.61 -4.47 21.94
C VAL A 166 31.35 -3.75 22.45
N ALA A 167 31.52 -2.71 23.27
CA ALA A 167 30.42 -1.85 23.71
C ALA A 167 29.73 -1.15 22.52
N GLY A 168 30.50 -0.66 21.55
CA GLY A 168 29.99 -0.08 20.32
C GLY A 168 29.15 -1.06 19.51
N LEU A 169 29.57 -2.31 19.38
CA LEU A 169 28.78 -3.35 18.70
C LEU A 169 27.41 -3.53 19.36
N VAL A 170 27.36 -3.63 20.70
CA VAL A 170 26.10 -3.75 21.45
C VAL A 170 25.20 -2.54 21.22
N VAL A 171 25.76 -1.32 21.30
CA VAL A 171 25.02 -0.08 21.02
C VAL A 171 24.49 -0.06 19.57
N GLY A 172 25.30 -0.51 18.61
CA GLY A 172 24.91 -0.59 17.20
C GLY A 172 23.74 -1.52 16.97
N VAL A 173 23.74 -2.70 17.61
CA VAL A 173 22.62 -3.64 17.57
C VAL A 173 21.35 -3.02 18.15
N VAL A 174 21.45 -2.30 19.28
CA VAL A 174 20.30 -1.61 19.88
C VAL A 174 19.74 -0.53 18.94
N ILE A 175 20.61 0.31 18.35
CA ILE A 175 20.22 1.34 17.38
C ILE A 175 19.54 0.69 16.16
N LEU A 176 20.09 -0.42 15.65
CA LEU A 176 19.50 -1.16 14.54
C LEU A 176 18.11 -1.68 14.87
N ILE A 177 17.92 -2.28 16.04
CA ILE A 177 16.60 -2.75 16.49
C ILE A 177 15.61 -1.59 16.57
N LEU A 178 16.00 -0.46 17.18
CA LEU A 178 15.14 0.73 17.27
C LEU A 178 14.77 1.26 15.88
N TYR A 179 15.72 1.27 14.95
CA TYR A 179 15.47 1.66 13.56
C TYR A 179 14.48 0.71 12.86
N LEU A 180 14.63 -0.61 13.03
CA LEU A 180 13.71 -1.58 12.43
C LEU A 180 12.30 -1.48 13.02
N VAL A 181 12.18 -1.32 14.34
CA VAL A 181 10.88 -1.13 15.01
C VAL A 181 10.20 0.14 14.53
N GLY A 182 10.93 1.25 14.44
CA GLY A 182 10.39 2.52 13.92
C GLY A 182 9.97 2.42 12.46
N LEU A 183 10.74 1.69 11.63
CA LEU A 183 10.42 1.47 10.22
C LEU A 183 9.13 0.68 10.05
N VAL A 184 8.98 -0.45 10.76
CA VAL A 184 7.75 -1.24 10.78
C VAL A 184 6.56 -0.39 11.22
N TYR A 185 6.74 0.45 12.24
CA TYR A 185 5.69 1.35 12.72
C TYR A 185 5.24 2.36 11.66
N ILE A 186 6.19 2.99 10.94
CA ILE A 186 5.88 3.93 9.87
C ILE A 186 5.16 3.24 8.71
N ILE A 187 5.59 2.03 8.32
CA ILE A 187 4.96 1.27 7.24
C ILE A 187 3.51 0.93 7.57
N VAL A 188 3.23 0.44 8.79
CA VAL A 188 1.86 0.12 9.22
C VAL A 188 0.96 1.36 9.21
N ILE A 189 1.47 2.51 9.71
CA ILE A 189 0.71 3.77 9.71
C ILE A 189 0.43 4.24 8.28
N TRP A 190 1.42 4.14 7.40
CA TRP A 190 1.30 4.53 6.01
C TRP A 190 0.25 3.69 5.29
N GLN A 191 0.36 2.37 5.34
CA GLN A 191 -0.62 1.45 4.76
C GLN A 191 -2.05 1.83 5.22
N LEU A 192 -2.26 1.87 6.53
CA LEU A 192 -3.56 2.23 7.08
C LEU A 192 -4.02 3.64 6.66
N ALA A 193 -3.11 4.61 6.50
CA ALA A 193 -3.45 5.96 6.02
C ALA A 193 -3.88 5.98 4.56
N CYS A 194 -3.29 5.13 3.69
CA CYS A 194 -3.74 4.95 2.31
C CYS A 194 -5.22 4.51 2.29
N VAL A 195 -5.56 3.49 3.08
CA VAL A 195 -6.96 3.02 3.23
C VAL A 195 -7.87 4.12 3.77
N VAL A 196 -7.46 4.82 4.84
CA VAL A 196 -8.21 5.95 5.41
C VAL A 196 -8.47 7.02 4.36
N SER A 197 -7.50 7.35 3.51
CA SER A 197 -7.66 8.41 2.50
C SER A 197 -8.58 8.07 1.33
N VAL A 198 -8.84 6.78 1.12
CA VAL A 198 -9.82 6.29 0.14
C VAL A 198 -11.22 6.23 0.76
N LEU A 199 -11.32 5.88 2.04
CA LEU A 199 -12.61 5.62 2.72
C LEU A 199 -13.13 6.79 3.57
N GLU A 200 -12.29 7.78 3.87
CA GLU A 200 -12.66 9.00 4.58
C GLU A 200 -12.26 10.23 3.76
N GLU A 201 -12.90 11.36 4.03
CA GLU A 201 -12.53 12.66 3.45
C GLU A 201 -11.19 13.21 3.96
N LYS A 202 -10.53 12.53 4.90
CA LYS A 202 -9.23 12.92 5.46
C LYS A 202 -8.11 12.34 4.61
N TYR A 203 -7.17 13.19 4.18
CA TYR A 203 -6.00 12.80 3.40
C TYR A 203 -4.73 13.50 3.88
N GLY A 204 -3.56 13.12 3.37
CA GLY A 204 -2.28 13.70 3.78
C GLY A 204 -1.96 13.40 5.25
N LEU A 205 -1.40 14.40 5.94
CA LEU A 205 -1.10 14.32 7.38
C LEU A 205 -2.33 14.03 8.25
N LYS A 206 -3.53 14.47 7.83
CA LYS A 206 -4.76 14.20 8.59
C LYS A 206 -5.10 12.70 8.58
N ALA A 207 -4.90 12.02 7.46
CA ALA A 207 -5.06 10.57 7.35
C ALA A 207 -4.00 9.83 8.18
N MET A 208 -2.74 10.27 8.14
CA MET A 208 -1.64 9.69 8.95
C MET A 208 -1.90 9.82 10.45
N LYS A 209 -2.40 10.98 10.91
CA LYS A 209 -2.75 11.18 12.32
C LYS A 209 -3.92 10.27 12.72
N LYS A 210 -4.91 10.11 11.85
CA LYS A 210 -6.06 9.24 12.06
C LYS A 210 -5.65 7.76 12.11
N SER A 211 -4.82 7.28 11.18
CA SER A 211 -4.32 5.90 11.18
C SER A 211 -3.51 5.58 12.43
N ARG A 212 -2.67 6.52 12.91
CA ARG A 212 -1.95 6.39 14.19
C ARG A 212 -2.87 6.18 15.40
N VAL A 213 -4.03 6.83 15.39
CA VAL A 213 -5.01 6.67 16.48
C VAL A 213 -5.73 5.33 16.34
N LEU A 214 -6.18 4.96 15.13
CA LEU A 214 -6.91 3.71 14.88
C LEU A 214 -6.11 2.45 15.19
N ILE A 215 -4.82 2.45 14.89
CA ILE A 215 -4.01 1.23 15.02
C ILE A 215 -3.76 0.83 16.49
N LYS A 216 -4.03 1.73 17.44
CA LYS A 216 -3.82 1.47 18.87
C LYS A 216 -4.72 0.31 19.34
N GLY A 217 -4.12 -0.66 20.00
CA GLY A 217 -4.83 -1.85 20.52
C GLY A 217 -4.89 -3.03 19.54
N LYS A 218 -4.68 -2.82 18.23
CA LYS A 218 -4.62 -3.90 17.21
C LYS A 218 -3.31 -3.94 16.42
N MET A 219 -2.29 -3.20 16.87
CA MET A 219 -0.96 -3.15 16.25
C MET A 219 -0.35 -4.53 15.98
N GLY A 220 -0.50 -5.48 16.92
CA GLY A 220 0.06 -6.82 16.77
C GLY A 220 -0.47 -7.57 15.54
N VAL A 221 -1.76 -7.42 15.22
CA VAL A 221 -2.37 -8.05 14.03
C VAL A 221 -1.80 -7.41 12.75
N ALA A 222 -1.66 -6.09 12.71
CA ALA A 222 -1.12 -5.40 11.54
C ALA A 222 0.37 -5.71 11.32
N VAL A 223 1.16 -5.75 12.39
CA VAL A 223 2.59 -6.11 12.31
C VAL A 223 2.76 -7.56 11.86
N LEU A 224 1.99 -8.50 12.40
CA LEU A 224 2.09 -9.91 12.00
C LEU A 224 1.70 -10.10 10.53
N THR A 225 0.67 -9.39 10.08
CA THR A 225 0.28 -9.32 8.66
C THR A 225 1.39 -8.72 7.79
N LEU A 226 2.00 -7.62 8.23
CA LEU A 226 3.10 -7.00 7.51
C LEU A 226 4.27 -7.97 7.35
N ILE A 227 4.63 -8.68 8.43
CA ILE A 227 5.72 -9.67 8.41
C ILE A 227 5.39 -10.83 7.47
N LEU A 228 4.15 -11.36 7.53
CA LEU A 228 3.73 -12.45 6.64
C LEU A 228 3.86 -12.05 5.17
N PHE A 229 3.25 -10.92 4.77
CA PHE A 229 3.31 -10.49 3.39
C PHE A 229 4.72 -10.07 2.98
N GLY A 230 5.48 -9.42 3.89
CA GLY A 230 6.88 -9.09 3.67
C GLY A 230 7.74 -10.32 3.38
N PHE A 231 7.52 -11.43 4.10
CA PHE A 231 8.19 -12.70 3.81
C PHE A 231 7.78 -13.28 2.45
N CYS A 232 6.51 -13.18 2.08
CA CYS A 232 6.05 -13.61 0.76
C CYS A 232 6.69 -12.79 -0.38
N PHE A 233 6.67 -11.45 -0.28
CA PHE A 233 7.30 -10.57 -1.26
C PHE A 233 8.81 -10.81 -1.33
N GLY A 234 9.50 -10.79 -0.19
CA GLY A 234 10.95 -11.01 -0.14
C GLY A 234 11.36 -12.40 -0.64
N GLY A 235 10.55 -13.44 -0.38
CA GLY A 235 10.79 -14.77 -0.93
C GLY A 235 10.67 -14.83 -2.46
N ILE A 236 9.69 -14.10 -3.03
CA ILE A 236 9.54 -13.96 -4.48
C ILE A 236 10.71 -13.15 -5.05
N ASP A 237 11.12 -12.06 -4.41
CA ASP A 237 12.24 -11.22 -4.83
C ASP A 237 13.54 -12.02 -4.89
N VAL A 238 13.86 -12.75 -3.82
CA VAL A 238 15.07 -13.61 -3.75
C VAL A 238 15.03 -14.71 -4.81
N LEU A 239 13.86 -15.32 -5.05
CA LEU A 239 13.69 -16.33 -6.09
C LEU A 239 13.94 -15.72 -7.48
N PHE A 240 13.35 -14.57 -7.74
CA PHE A 240 13.46 -13.88 -9.01
C PHE A 240 14.91 -13.43 -9.27
N GLU A 241 15.54 -12.74 -8.32
CA GLU A 241 16.94 -12.30 -8.43
C GLU A 241 17.89 -13.48 -8.69
N ARG A 242 17.75 -14.56 -7.91
CA ARG A 242 18.64 -15.72 -8.02
C ARG A 242 18.54 -16.44 -9.37
N TYR A 243 17.33 -16.69 -9.86
CA TYR A 243 17.13 -17.54 -11.05
C TYR A 243 17.01 -16.74 -12.35
N VAL A 244 16.55 -15.49 -12.26
CA VAL A 244 16.36 -14.64 -13.43
C VAL A 244 17.56 -13.74 -13.62
N VAL A 245 18.02 -13.02 -12.60
CA VAL A 245 19.13 -12.06 -12.76
C VAL A 245 20.49 -12.75 -12.81
N VAL A 246 20.78 -13.67 -11.89
CA VAL A 246 22.12 -14.29 -11.79
C VAL A 246 22.33 -15.42 -12.81
N GLU A 247 21.30 -16.23 -13.07
CA GLU A 247 21.43 -17.44 -13.92
C GLU A 247 20.96 -17.26 -15.39
N TRP A 248 20.62 -16.03 -15.81
CA TRP A 248 20.05 -15.74 -17.14
C TRP A 248 20.83 -16.39 -18.30
N SER A 249 22.16 -16.35 -18.23
CA SER A 249 23.04 -16.81 -19.32
C SER A 249 23.13 -18.33 -19.44
N ARG A 250 22.76 -19.08 -18.39
CA ARG A 250 22.98 -20.54 -18.33
C ARG A 250 21.78 -21.34 -18.85
N ASN A 251 20.54 -20.89 -18.59
CA ASN A 251 19.32 -21.58 -19.03
C ASN A 251 18.11 -20.61 -19.16
N VAL A 252 18.06 -19.86 -20.26
CA VAL A 252 17.00 -18.87 -20.57
C VAL A 252 15.59 -19.44 -20.40
N LEU A 253 15.36 -20.69 -20.80
CA LEU A 253 14.05 -21.34 -20.68
C LEU A 253 13.59 -21.43 -19.21
N ILE A 254 14.49 -21.80 -18.29
CA ILE A 254 14.19 -21.91 -16.86
C ILE A 254 13.92 -20.52 -16.28
N SER A 255 14.74 -19.52 -16.63
CA SER A 255 14.55 -18.14 -16.18
C SER A 255 13.20 -17.58 -16.62
N ILE A 256 12.75 -17.86 -17.85
CA ILE A 256 11.41 -17.46 -18.32
C ILE A 256 10.31 -18.14 -17.49
N PHE A 257 10.40 -19.46 -17.27
CA PHE A 257 9.41 -20.17 -16.46
C PHE A 257 9.37 -19.66 -15.01
N VAL A 258 10.51 -19.39 -14.40
CA VAL A 258 10.59 -18.82 -13.04
C VAL A 258 10.03 -17.40 -13.01
N ALA A 259 10.35 -16.55 -13.99
CA ALA A 259 9.81 -15.20 -14.09
C ALA A 259 8.27 -15.22 -14.20
N ILE A 260 7.71 -16.08 -15.05
CA ILE A 260 6.26 -16.27 -15.17
C ILE A 260 5.69 -16.77 -13.83
N GLY A 261 6.34 -17.76 -13.21
CA GLY A 261 5.95 -18.26 -11.89
C GLY A 261 5.92 -17.18 -10.82
N CYS A 262 6.92 -16.29 -10.80
CA CYS A 262 7.00 -15.16 -9.89
C CYS A 262 5.83 -14.19 -10.10
N VAL A 263 5.50 -13.83 -11.36
CA VAL A 263 4.31 -13.00 -11.66
C VAL A 263 3.03 -13.69 -11.18
N VAL A 264 2.87 -14.98 -11.48
CA VAL A 264 1.68 -15.76 -11.09
C VAL A 264 1.50 -15.83 -9.57
N LEU A 265 2.59 -15.86 -8.80
CA LEU A 265 2.55 -15.83 -7.33
C LEU A 265 2.37 -14.42 -6.77
N LEU A 266 3.01 -13.42 -7.37
CA LEU A 266 3.01 -12.03 -6.91
C LEU A 266 1.62 -11.40 -7.02
N VAL A 267 0.87 -11.72 -8.08
CA VAL A 267 -0.48 -11.20 -8.32
C VAL A 267 -1.46 -11.50 -7.18
N PRO A 268 -1.70 -12.77 -6.79
CA PRO A 268 -2.61 -13.08 -5.69
C PRO A 268 -2.09 -12.58 -4.35
N VAL A 269 -0.77 -12.59 -4.10
CA VAL A 269 -0.18 -12.04 -2.87
C VAL A 269 -0.46 -10.54 -2.75
N THR A 270 -0.30 -9.79 -3.83
CA THR A 270 -0.58 -8.34 -3.88
C THR A 270 -2.06 -8.03 -3.71
N LEU A 271 -2.94 -8.83 -4.33
CA LEU A 271 -4.37 -8.67 -4.13
C LEU A 271 -4.78 -8.94 -2.68
N LEU A 272 -4.26 -10.04 -2.11
CA LEU A 272 -4.57 -10.46 -0.76
C LEU A 272 -4.06 -9.45 0.27
N SER A 273 -2.85 -8.89 0.07
CA SER A 273 -2.29 -7.88 0.97
C SER A 273 -3.17 -6.62 1.03
N LEU A 274 -3.60 -6.09 -0.12
CA LEU A 274 -4.49 -4.93 -0.18
C LEU A 274 -5.86 -5.18 0.47
N VAL A 275 -6.43 -6.38 0.27
CA VAL A 275 -7.70 -6.76 0.92
C VAL A 275 -7.53 -6.85 2.43
N VAL A 276 -6.48 -7.54 2.91
CA VAL A 276 -6.22 -7.70 4.34
C VAL A 276 -5.95 -6.36 5.02
N GLU A 277 -5.20 -5.46 4.39
CA GLU A 277 -4.97 -4.10 4.87
C GLU A 277 -6.29 -3.34 5.05
N THR A 278 -7.20 -3.48 4.08
CA THR A 278 -8.54 -2.89 4.16
C THR A 278 -9.38 -3.49 5.29
N ILE A 279 -9.29 -4.80 5.53
CA ILE A 279 -9.99 -5.45 6.66
C ILE A 279 -9.39 -4.98 7.98
N ILE A 280 -8.07 -4.84 8.09
CA ILE A 280 -7.41 -4.31 9.30
C ILE A 280 -7.92 -2.92 9.63
N TYR A 281 -8.14 -2.05 8.63
CA TYR A 281 -8.81 -0.77 8.85
C TYR A 281 -10.19 -0.93 9.49
N PHE A 282 -11.06 -1.79 8.95
CA PHE A 282 -12.38 -2.04 9.51
C PHE A 282 -12.31 -2.66 10.92
N VAL A 283 -11.38 -3.57 11.18
CA VAL A 283 -11.13 -4.13 12.53
C VAL A 283 -10.72 -3.05 13.51
N CYS A 284 -9.78 -2.16 13.12
CA CYS A 284 -9.33 -1.05 13.96
C CYS A 284 -10.46 -0.04 14.23
N LYS A 285 -11.26 0.26 13.21
CA LYS A 285 -12.42 1.15 13.33
C LYS A 285 -13.48 0.58 14.28
N SER A 286 -13.79 -0.71 14.13
CA SER A 286 -14.70 -1.43 15.03
C SER A 286 -14.18 -1.48 16.47
N TYR A 287 -12.87 -1.71 16.67
CA TYR A 287 -12.23 -1.76 18.00
C TYR A 287 -12.39 -0.46 18.79
N HIS A 288 -12.37 0.69 18.12
CA HIS A 288 -12.60 2.00 18.75
C HIS A 288 -14.08 2.36 18.89
N HIS A 289 -15.01 1.45 18.59
CA HIS A 289 -16.46 1.68 18.56
C HIS A 289 -16.86 2.85 17.66
N GLU A 290 -16.05 3.15 16.65
CA GLU A 290 -16.45 4.07 15.60
C GLU A 290 -17.44 3.32 14.70
N ASN A 291 -18.70 3.76 14.66
CA ASN A 291 -19.75 3.08 13.90
C ASN A 291 -19.32 2.87 12.44
N ILE A 292 -19.31 1.60 12.02
CA ILE A 292 -19.26 1.20 10.62
C ILE A 292 -20.72 1.07 10.16
N ASP A 293 -21.45 2.18 10.24
CA ASP A 293 -22.83 2.17 9.78
C ASP A 293 -22.82 1.92 8.26
N LYS A 294 -23.39 0.79 7.84
CA LYS A 294 -23.49 0.39 6.43
C LYS A 294 -24.18 1.46 5.60
N SER A 295 -25.16 2.17 6.18
CA SER A 295 -25.86 3.26 5.52
C SER A 295 -24.93 4.46 5.31
N SER A 296 -24.25 4.93 6.36
CA SER A 296 -23.25 5.99 6.25
C SER A 296 -22.11 5.67 5.28
N LEU A 297 -21.62 4.42 5.28
CA LEU A 297 -20.61 3.96 4.33
C LEU A 297 -21.18 3.93 2.90
N SER A 298 -22.42 3.45 2.72
CA SER A 298 -23.09 3.45 1.41
C SER A 298 -23.29 4.87 0.88
N ASP A 299 -23.76 5.79 1.71
CA ASP A 299 -23.99 7.21 1.38
C ASP A 299 -22.68 7.88 0.96
N HIS A 300 -21.59 7.64 1.71
CA HIS A 300 -20.27 8.14 1.34
C HIS A 300 -19.77 7.56 0.02
N LEU A 301 -20.04 6.27 -0.24
CA LEU A 301 -19.73 5.63 -1.53
C LEU A 301 -20.64 6.15 -2.66
N GLU A 302 -21.87 6.62 -2.39
CA GLU A 302 -22.78 7.25 -3.37
C GLU A 302 -22.37 8.67 -3.74
N GLU A 303 -21.86 9.43 -2.78
CA GLU A 303 -21.26 10.74 -3.02
C GLU A 303 -20.13 10.64 -4.08
N TYR A 304 -19.33 9.58 -4.02
CA TYR A 304 -18.31 9.32 -5.05
C TYR A 304 -18.88 9.04 -6.44
N LEU A 305 -20.07 8.44 -6.57
CA LEU A 305 -20.71 8.24 -7.87
C LEU A 305 -21.23 9.56 -8.45
N GLY A 306 -21.58 10.53 -7.61
CA GLY A 306 -22.19 11.80 -8.00
C GLY A 306 -23.70 11.71 -8.25
N ASP A 307 -24.34 10.62 -7.81
CA ASP A 307 -25.78 10.39 -7.98
C ASP A 307 -26.62 10.94 -6.81
N TYR A 308 -26.00 11.61 -5.81
CA TYR A 308 -26.71 12.14 -4.64
C TYR A 308 -26.67 13.67 -4.57
N VAL A 309 -27.84 14.31 -4.75
CA VAL A 309 -28.11 15.65 -4.24
C VAL A 309 -28.39 15.49 -2.75
N ARG A 310 -27.54 16.08 -1.90
CA ARG A 310 -27.68 16.08 -0.44
C ARG A 310 -29.04 16.71 -0.08
N LEU A 311 -30.08 15.90 0.14
CA LEU A 311 -31.30 16.36 0.79
C LEU A 311 -30.93 16.75 2.22
N ASN A 312 -30.83 18.06 2.46
CA ASN A 312 -30.58 18.65 3.76
C ASN A 312 -31.74 18.33 4.70
N ARG A 313 -31.74 17.14 5.30
CA ARG A 313 -32.70 16.74 6.33
C ARG A 313 -32.72 17.71 7.54
N SER A 314 -31.66 18.52 7.72
CA SER A 314 -31.61 19.55 8.75
C SER A 314 -32.43 20.81 8.44
N LYS A 315 -32.82 21.05 7.18
CA LYS A 315 -33.71 22.17 6.82
C LYS A 315 -35.19 21.76 6.82
N ASP A 316 -35.48 20.51 6.50
CA ASP A 316 -36.87 20.04 6.42
C ASP A 316 -37.50 19.86 7.81
N VAL A 317 -36.71 19.47 8.82
CA VAL A 317 -37.18 19.37 10.22
C VAL A 317 -37.45 20.75 10.85
N GLN A 318 -36.80 21.81 10.37
CA GLN A 318 -37.08 23.17 10.83
C GLN A 318 -38.30 23.79 10.15
N LEU A 319 -38.65 23.36 8.94
CA LEU A 319 -39.85 23.85 8.22
C LEU A 319 -41.15 23.21 8.74
N GLU A 320 -41.09 21.97 9.23
CA GLU A 320 -42.26 21.30 9.84
C GLU A 320 -42.63 21.83 11.24
N GLN A 321 -41.68 22.42 11.98
CA GLN A 321 -41.94 22.98 13.31
C GLN A 321 -42.38 24.46 13.28
N GLN A 322 -42.40 25.11 12.12
CA GLN A 322 -42.63 26.55 12.02
C GLN A 322 -43.94 26.94 11.31
N GLN A 323 -44.91 26.03 11.21
CA GLN A 323 -46.26 26.34 10.75
C GLN A 323 -47.19 26.51 11.98
N PRO A 324 -47.50 27.75 12.42
CA PRO A 324 -48.54 27.97 13.41
C PRO A 324 -49.89 27.78 12.74
N ASP A 325 -50.69 26.90 13.33
CA ASP A 325 -52.09 26.70 13.05
C ASP A 325 -52.86 28.01 13.33
N SER A 326 -53.26 28.70 12.27
CA SER A 326 -54.18 29.84 12.36
C SER A 326 -55.55 29.43 11.79
N ARG A 327 -56.25 28.57 12.55
CA ARG A 327 -57.71 28.54 12.60
C ARG A 327 -58.14 28.32 14.05
N VAL A 328 -58.70 29.37 14.64
CA VAL A 328 -59.99 29.44 15.38
C VAL A 328 -60.11 30.85 15.94
#